data_AF-A0A0F0GEV4-F1
#
_entry.id   AF-A0A0F0GEV4-F1
#
_cell.length_a   1.000
_cell.length_b   1.000
_cell.length_c   1.000
_cell.angle_alpha   90.00
_cell.angle_beta   90.00
_cell.angle_gamma   90.00
#
_symmetry.space_group_name_H-M   'P 1'
#
loop_
_entity.id
_entity.type
_entity.pdbx_description
1 polymer ?
#
loop_
_entity_poly.entity_id
_entity_poly.type
_entity_poly.pdbx_seq_one_letter_code
_entity_poly.pdbx_strand_id
1 'polypeptide(L)'
;LYAGNTSRNLRHFTFQWSSSGNVVVGNDFDSDLNLHGGWERNNLFELNTVRVSYAHRSGNCRANCGEEGGGGPDNSNWFPIWWGAGKKAVKWSGASGPRNVFFNNAMTKQLATGGPFTDYYADHSRIYQFGWNGTAYQHLDAGGTPIADWAMNEQRDYTGGHGVDATKTDSAASLFLKSVDGTPPTSTTTSTTTSTTTTTTTSTTTTTTTTTTTPPSGSCVTAKITQTSVWDSGYGADVTVTNGCATATSSWTVEFDLPSGTKVSSSWSSVRTSTGQHHKFTNASFNGTIKPGATAKFGFNASGTGTPTGCTVNGNPCGGN
;
A
#
# COMPACT_ATOMS: atom_id res chain seq x y z
N LEU A 1 2.94 -1.06 -4.67
CA LEU A 1 1.95 -1.89 -5.41
C LEU A 1 1.11 -2.65 -4.40
N TYR A 2 -0.21 -2.52 -4.48
CA TYR A 2 -1.21 -3.21 -3.66
C TYR A 2 -2.12 -3.95 -4.62
N ALA A 3 -1.98 -5.27 -4.71
CA ALA A 3 -2.63 -6.05 -5.75
C ALA A 3 -3.33 -7.30 -5.21
N GLY A 4 -4.54 -7.57 -5.70
CA GLY A 4 -5.26 -8.83 -5.41
C GLY A 4 -5.67 -9.02 -3.95
N ASN A 5 -5.79 -7.95 -3.17
CA ASN A 5 -6.18 -8.02 -1.77
C ASN A 5 -7.70 -8.10 -1.63
N THR A 6 -8.16 -8.78 -0.58
CA THR A 6 -9.55 -8.68 -0.12
C THR A 6 -9.55 -8.06 1.27
N SER A 7 -10.22 -6.92 1.44
CA SER A 7 -10.43 -6.30 2.75
C SER A 7 -11.90 -6.30 3.12
N ARG A 8 -12.18 -6.59 4.39
CA ARG A 8 -13.52 -6.60 4.96
C ARG A 8 -13.53 -5.95 6.33
N ASN A 9 -14.59 -5.24 6.66
CA ASN A 9 -14.81 -4.63 7.99
C ASN A 9 -13.66 -3.73 8.46
N LEU A 10 -12.86 -3.19 7.53
CA LEU A 10 -11.89 -2.15 7.83
C LEU A 10 -12.61 -0.81 7.85
N ARG A 11 -12.03 0.17 8.53
CA ARG A 11 -12.55 1.54 8.51
C ARG A 11 -12.31 2.19 7.15
N HIS A 12 -11.10 2.09 6.63
CA HIS A 12 -10.67 2.68 5.36
C HIS A 12 -9.51 1.84 4.79
N PHE A 13 -9.35 1.81 3.46
CA PHE A 13 -8.04 1.57 2.85
C PHE A 13 -7.38 2.93 2.62
N THR A 14 -6.27 3.21 3.31
CA THR A 14 -5.77 4.60 3.41
C THR A 14 -4.39 4.80 2.82
N PHE A 15 -4.27 5.88 2.05
CA PHE A 15 -3.05 6.57 1.69
C PHE A 15 -2.98 7.89 2.46
N GLN A 16 -1.84 8.14 3.10
CA GLN A 16 -1.62 9.28 3.99
C GLN A 16 -0.18 9.77 3.91
N TRP A 17 0.09 10.96 4.45
CA TRP A 17 1.44 11.50 4.67
C TRP A 17 2.29 11.51 3.40
N SER A 18 1.76 12.13 2.35
CA SER A 18 2.44 12.35 1.07
C SER A 18 2.73 11.08 0.28
N SER A 19 2.04 9.98 0.57
CA SER A 19 2.18 8.73 -0.18
C SER A 19 1.99 8.97 -1.69
N SER A 20 2.95 8.48 -2.47
CA SER A 20 3.00 8.81 -3.90
C SER A 20 3.57 7.70 -4.75
N GLY A 21 3.15 7.65 -6.02
CA GLY A 21 3.65 6.66 -6.98
C GLY A 21 3.16 5.25 -6.71
N ASN A 22 2.07 5.10 -5.96
CA ASN A 22 1.50 3.80 -5.63
C ASN A 22 0.55 3.31 -6.72
N VAL A 23 0.40 2.00 -6.81
CA VAL A 23 -0.59 1.34 -7.67
C VAL A 23 -1.43 0.42 -6.79
N VAL A 24 -2.74 0.55 -6.88
CA VAL A 24 -3.77 -0.24 -6.19
C VAL A 24 -4.60 -0.90 -7.26
N VAL A 25 -4.35 -2.18 -7.51
CA VAL A 25 -4.88 -2.89 -8.70
C VAL A 25 -5.57 -4.20 -8.35
N GLY A 26 -6.77 -4.42 -8.88
CA GLY A 26 -7.41 -5.75 -8.81
C GLY A 26 -7.80 -6.18 -7.40
N ASN A 27 -8.07 -5.25 -6.49
CA ASN A 27 -8.45 -5.55 -5.11
C ASN A 27 -9.98 -5.59 -4.94
N ASP A 28 -10.45 -6.20 -3.86
CA ASP A 28 -11.85 -6.27 -3.46
C ASP A 28 -12.03 -5.71 -2.05
N PHE A 29 -12.70 -4.57 -1.93
CA PHE A 29 -12.86 -3.78 -0.71
C PHE A 29 -14.33 -3.54 -0.38
N ASP A 30 -14.68 -3.62 0.90
CA ASP A 30 -15.96 -3.11 1.42
C ASP A 30 -15.85 -1.74 2.13
N SER A 31 -14.62 -1.22 2.20
CA SER A 31 -14.27 0.11 2.68
C SER A 31 -13.94 1.05 1.52
N ASP A 32 -13.94 2.35 1.79
CA ASP A 32 -13.50 3.38 0.86
C ASP A 32 -11.99 3.38 0.58
N LEU A 33 -11.65 3.96 -0.57
CA LEU A 33 -10.29 4.35 -0.95
C LEU A 33 -10.02 5.75 -0.42
N ASN A 34 -9.33 5.81 0.71
CA ASN A 34 -9.15 7.03 1.48
C ASN A 34 -7.80 7.68 1.17
N LEU A 35 -7.84 8.82 0.49
CA LEU A 35 -6.71 9.75 0.36
C LEU A 35 -6.82 10.74 1.51
N HIS A 36 -6.22 10.38 2.66
CA HIS A 36 -6.47 11.03 3.95
C HIS A 36 -6.05 12.51 3.98
N GLY A 37 -5.18 12.92 3.07
CA GLY A 37 -4.60 14.25 3.04
C GLY A 37 -3.17 14.25 3.57
N GLY A 38 -2.44 15.30 3.20
CA GLY A 38 -0.99 15.35 3.34
C GLY A 38 -0.27 15.21 2.01
N TRP A 39 -0.87 15.63 0.91
CA TRP A 39 -0.23 15.71 -0.41
C TRP A 39 0.01 14.35 -1.11
N GLU A 40 -0.92 13.41 -0.97
CA GLU A 40 -0.93 12.16 -1.76
C GLU A 40 -0.99 12.48 -3.26
N ARG A 41 -0.13 11.87 -4.08
CA ARG A 41 -0.03 12.24 -5.50
C ARG A 41 0.47 11.12 -6.39
N ASN A 42 0.14 11.18 -7.67
CA ASN A 42 0.62 10.23 -8.68
C ASN A 42 0.31 8.77 -8.30
N ASN A 43 -0.80 8.52 -7.62
CA ASN A 43 -1.25 7.18 -7.28
C ASN A 43 -2.24 6.70 -8.35
N LEU A 44 -2.25 5.41 -8.64
CA LEU A 44 -3.18 4.77 -9.56
C LEU A 44 -4.04 3.76 -8.80
N PHE A 45 -5.35 3.90 -8.91
CA PHE A 45 -6.35 2.96 -8.43
C PHE A 45 -7.08 2.42 -9.66
N GLU A 46 -6.94 1.13 -9.94
CA GLU A 46 -7.62 0.53 -11.08
C GLU A 46 -8.06 -0.91 -10.85
N LEU A 47 -9.04 -1.38 -11.61
CA LEU A 47 -9.53 -2.76 -11.55
C LEU A 47 -10.00 -3.21 -10.16
N ASN A 48 -10.24 -2.29 -9.22
CA ASN A 48 -10.70 -2.63 -7.89
C ASN A 48 -12.22 -2.77 -7.88
N THR A 49 -12.73 -3.75 -7.14
CA THR A 49 -14.12 -3.79 -6.69
C THR A 49 -14.20 -3.09 -5.34
N VAL A 50 -14.95 -2.00 -5.26
CA VAL A 50 -15.14 -1.23 -4.03
C VAL A 50 -16.64 -1.15 -3.76
N ARG A 51 -17.11 -1.83 -2.73
CA ARG A 51 -18.53 -1.98 -2.42
C ARG A 51 -18.86 -1.43 -1.04
N VAL A 52 -19.16 -0.14 -0.99
CA VAL A 52 -19.40 0.57 0.28
C VAL A 52 -20.86 0.46 0.69
N SER A 53 -21.13 -0.25 1.79
CA SER A 53 -22.49 -0.42 2.32
C SER A 53 -23.03 0.86 2.97
N TYR A 54 -24.35 0.94 3.22
CA TYR A 54 -24.90 2.03 4.03
C TYR A 54 -24.40 2.00 5.48
N ALA A 55 -24.10 0.79 5.98
CA ALA A 55 -23.62 0.61 7.33
C ALA A 55 -22.18 1.14 7.52
N HIS A 56 -21.40 1.24 6.45
CA HIS A 56 -20.04 1.73 6.47
C HIS A 56 -20.01 3.26 6.48
N ARG A 57 -20.06 3.83 7.70
CA ARG A 57 -20.16 5.27 7.95
C ARG A 57 -19.71 5.64 9.37
N SER A 58 -19.42 6.92 9.58
CA SER A 58 -19.02 7.50 10.87
C SER A 58 -19.95 7.09 12.03
N GLY A 59 -21.27 7.27 11.86
CA GLY A 59 -22.27 6.94 12.90
C GLY A 59 -22.43 5.46 13.27
N ASN A 60 -21.78 4.52 12.57
CA ASN A 60 -21.80 3.10 12.90
C ASN A 60 -20.43 2.57 13.37
N CYS A 61 -19.44 3.44 13.45
CA CYS A 61 -18.15 3.06 13.99
C CYS A 61 -18.25 2.81 15.50
N ARG A 62 -17.67 1.69 15.97
CA ARG A 62 -17.79 1.21 17.36
C ARG A 62 -16.52 1.37 18.20
N ALA A 63 -15.36 1.56 17.57
CA ALA A 63 -14.08 1.69 18.24
C ALA A 63 -13.08 2.45 17.34
N ASN A 64 -12.23 3.27 17.95
CA ASN A 64 -11.17 4.03 17.25
C ASN A 64 -11.69 4.81 16.04
N CYS A 65 -12.89 5.39 16.20
CA CYS A 65 -13.62 6.09 15.14
C CYS A 65 -12.99 7.39 14.71
N GLY A 66 -11.76 7.66 15.18
CA GLY A 66 -10.86 8.77 14.83
C GLY A 66 -11.68 9.95 14.40
N GLU A 67 -12.10 10.72 15.39
CA GLU A 67 -12.96 11.87 15.23
C GLU A 67 -12.47 12.67 14.03
N GLU A 68 -13.32 12.83 13.03
CA GLU A 68 -13.00 13.65 11.87
C GLU A 68 -13.00 15.15 12.27
N GLY A 69 -12.23 15.51 13.32
CA GLY A 69 -11.99 16.87 13.77
C GLY A 69 -12.61 17.28 15.11
N GLY A 70 -12.88 16.36 16.04
CA GLY A 70 -13.24 16.71 17.44
C GLY A 70 -14.72 17.03 17.71
N GLY A 71 -15.62 16.71 16.78
CA GLY A 71 -17.05 17.07 16.84
C GLY A 71 -18.02 15.93 17.20
N GLY A 72 -17.51 14.73 17.53
CA GLY A 72 -18.32 13.51 17.61
C GLY A 72 -18.58 12.88 16.22
N PRO A 73 -19.36 11.78 16.15
CA PRO A 73 -19.73 11.17 14.88
C PRO A 73 -20.56 12.14 14.05
N ASP A 74 -20.03 12.54 12.90
CA ASP A 74 -20.82 13.27 11.90
C ASP A 74 -21.82 12.33 11.21
N ASN A 75 -22.85 12.91 10.60
CA ASN A 75 -23.84 12.17 9.81
C ASN A 75 -23.32 11.80 8.42
N SER A 76 -22.00 11.85 8.20
CA SER A 76 -21.38 11.57 6.91
C SER A 76 -21.61 10.10 6.53
N ASN A 77 -21.92 9.89 5.26
CA ASN A 77 -21.91 8.57 4.65
C ASN A 77 -20.60 8.44 3.90
N TRP A 78 -19.81 7.42 4.20
CA TRP A 78 -18.59 7.19 3.43
C TRP A 78 -18.95 6.65 2.04
N PHE A 79 -18.29 7.18 1.02
CA PHE A 79 -18.41 6.80 -0.39
C PHE A 79 -17.14 6.06 -0.84
N PRO A 80 -17.13 5.37 -1.99
CA PRO A 80 -15.97 4.61 -2.46
C PRO A 80 -14.65 5.39 -2.51
N ILE A 81 -14.70 6.72 -2.60
CA ILE A 81 -13.53 7.61 -2.49
C ILE A 81 -13.73 8.52 -1.28
N TRP A 82 -12.65 8.68 -0.49
CA TRP A 82 -12.50 9.78 0.45
C TRP A 82 -11.32 10.65 0.04
N TRP A 83 -11.50 11.97 0.07
CA TRP A 83 -10.51 12.94 -0.38
C TRP A 83 -10.19 13.98 0.68
N GLY A 84 -8.91 14.16 1.01
CA GLY A 84 -8.46 15.20 1.92
C GLY A 84 -8.71 16.58 1.33
N ALA A 85 -9.81 17.23 1.72
CA ALA A 85 -10.22 18.52 1.18
C ALA A 85 -10.08 19.67 2.18
N GLY A 86 -9.65 20.83 1.66
CA GLY A 86 -9.78 22.13 2.31
C GLY A 86 -9.29 22.22 3.75
N LYS A 87 -10.01 23.01 4.55
CA LYS A 87 -9.65 23.34 5.94
C LYS A 87 -9.76 22.14 6.88
N LYS A 88 -10.65 21.19 6.62
CA LYS A 88 -10.76 19.99 7.47
C LYS A 88 -9.50 19.14 7.38
N ALA A 89 -8.97 18.96 6.17
CA ALA A 89 -7.76 18.20 5.94
C ALA A 89 -6.52 18.76 6.67
N VAL A 90 -6.47 20.08 6.93
CA VAL A 90 -5.39 20.74 7.69
C VAL A 90 -5.22 20.18 9.11
N LYS A 91 -6.30 19.67 9.73
CA LYS A 91 -6.21 19.04 11.06
C LYS A 91 -5.34 17.78 11.07
N TRP A 92 -5.12 17.15 9.92
CA TRP A 92 -4.33 15.93 9.80
C TRP A 92 -3.00 16.18 9.12
N SER A 93 -3.00 16.74 7.90
CA SER A 93 -1.78 17.02 7.12
C SER A 93 -1.97 17.96 5.91
N GLY A 94 -3.17 18.52 5.72
CA GLY A 94 -3.51 19.35 4.55
C GLY A 94 -4.17 18.54 3.42
N ALA A 95 -4.49 19.18 2.31
CA ALA A 95 -5.25 18.56 1.22
C ALA A 95 -4.47 17.43 0.51
N SER A 96 -5.19 16.52 -0.15
CA SER A 96 -4.59 15.57 -1.08
C SER A 96 -4.06 16.28 -2.32
N GLY A 97 -2.97 15.73 -2.85
CA GLY A 97 -2.17 16.32 -3.94
C GLY A 97 -2.65 15.90 -5.33
N PRO A 98 -1.88 16.23 -6.38
CA PRO A 98 -2.31 16.05 -7.78
C PRO A 98 -2.23 14.61 -8.30
N ARG A 99 -2.98 14.35 -9.37
CA ARG A 99 -2.86 13.15 -10.23
C ARG A 99 -3.05 11.84 -9.46
N ASN A 100 -4.03 11.80 -8.56
CA ASN A 100 -4.54 10.53 -8.07
C ASN A 100 -5.56 10.01 -9.09
N VAL A 101 -5.23 8.89 -9.74
CA VAL A 101 -5.92 8.37 -10.90
C VAL A 101 -6.84 7.24 -10.51
N PHE A 102 -8.10 7.33 -10.90
CA PHE A 102 -9.08 6.25 -10.81
C PHE A 102 -9.47 5.83 -12.22
N PHE A 103 -9.30 4.55 -12.55
CA PHE A 103 -9.57 4.02 -13.87
C PHE A 103 -10.14 2.60 -13.79
N ASN A 104 -11.21 2.30 -14.52
CA ASN A 104 -11.78 0.95 -14.62
C ASN A 104 -11.98 0.24 -13.26
N ASN A 105 -12.51 0.94 -12.25
CA ASN A 105 -12.87 0.34 -10.96
C ASN A 105 -14.38 0.09 -10.94
N ALA A 106 -14.81 -1.03 -10.36
CA ALA A 106 -16.21 -1.28 -10.04
C ALA A 106 -16.51 -0.69 -8.65
N MET A 107 -16.90 0.59 -8.60
CA MET A 107 -17.17 1.32 -7.35
C MET A 107 -18.66 1.53 -7.14
N THR A 108 -19.20 0.98 -6.05
CA THR A 108 -20.62 1.04 -5.73
C THR A 108 -20.88 1.52 -4.31
N LYS A 109 -22.00 2.23 -4.13
CA LYS A 109 -22.47 2.74 -2.84
C LYS A 109 -23.92 2.34 -2.58
N GLN A 110 -24.20 1.87 -1.38
CA GLN A 110 -25.57 1.70 -0.86
C GLN A 110 -25.95 2.90 0.02
N LEU A 111 -27.08 3.55 -0.29
CA LEU A 111 -27.53 4.80 0.37
C LEU A 111 -28.55 4.59 1.50
N ALA A 112 -29.09 3.39 1.67
CA ALA A 112 -30.02 3.05 2.75
C ALA A 112 -29.84 1.58 3.18
N THR A 113 -30.19 1.26 4.43
CA THR A 113 -30.17 -0.12 4.94
C THR A 113 -31.01 -1.03 4.05
N GLY A 114 -30.39 -2.07 3.48
CA GLY A 114 -31.06 -3.00 2.58
C GLY A 114 -31.42 -2.45 1.20
N GLY A 115 -31.05 -1.20 0.89
CA GLY A 115 -31.24 -0.61 -0.44
C GLY A 115 -30.30 -1.18 -1.50
N PRO A 116 -30.48 -0.81 -2.78
CA PRO A 116 -29.60 -1.23 -3.85
C PRO A 116 -28.21 -0.60 -3.71
N PHE A 117 -27.22 -1.23 -4.34
CA PHE A 117 -25.92 -0.63 -4.61
C PHE A 117 -26.00 0.11 -5.95
N THR A 118 -25.56 1.36 -5.95
CA THR A 118 -25.54 2.23 -7.13
C THR A 118 -24.09 2.54 -7.50
N ASP A 119 -23.80 2.60 -8.79
CA ASP A 119 -22.47 2.95 -9.27
C ASP A 119 -22.10 4.39 -8.87
N TYR A 120 -20.85 4.58 -8.47
CA TYR A 120 -20.30 5.89 -8.12
C TYR A 120 -19.67 6.57 -9.34
N TYR A 121 -18.90 5.82 -10.13
CA TYR A 121 -18.44 6.21 -11.48
C TYR A 121 -18.64 5.05 -12.44
N ALA A 122 -19.68 5.13 -13.28
CA ALA A 122 -20.09 4.04 -14.16
C ALA A 122 -19.28 3.94 -15.47
N ASP A 123 -18.58 5.01 -15.89
CA ASP A 123 -17.74 4.99 -17.10
C ASP A 123 -16.37 4.39 -16.79
N HIS A 124 -16.23 3.09 -17.06
CA HIS A 124 -15.01 2.33 -16.79
C HIS A 124 -13.87 2.63 -17.78
N SER A 125 -14.17 3.26 -18.91
CA SER A 125 -13.16 3.67 -19.90
C SER A 125 -12.55 5.05 -19.60
N ARG A 126 -13.15 5.78 -18.66
CA ARG A 126 -12.73 7.12 -18.30
C ARG A 126 -11.57 7.10 -17.31
N ILE A 127 -10.61 7.98 -17.54
CA ILE A 127 -9.51 8.24 -16.60
C ILE A 127 -9.88 9.46 -15.75
N TYR A 128 -10.20 9.25 -14.48
CA TYR A 128 -10.47 10.34 -13.54
C TYR A 128 -9.19 10.70 -12.79
N GLN A 129 -8.62 11.88 -13.05
CA GLN A 129 -7.44 12.38 -12.36
C GLN A 129 -7.84 13.44 -11.33
N PHE A 130 -7.90 13.07 -10.06
CA PHE A 130 -8.22 13.97 -8.97
C PHE A 130 -7.06 14.90 -8.61
N GLY A 131 -7.39 16.11 -8.18
CA GLY A 131 -6.43 17.15 -7.85
C GLY A 131 -5.72 17.72 -9.09
N TRP A 132 -6.36 17.65 -10.27
CA TRP A 132 -5.70 17.98 -11.54
C TRP A 132 -6.68 18.63 -12.51
N ASN A 133 -6.22 19.66 -13.22
CA ASN A 133 -7.01 20.35 -14.24
C ASN A 133 -6.57 20.03 -15.69
N GLY A 134 -5.63 19.10 -15.85
CA GLY A 134 -4.98 18.78 -17.12
C GLY A 134 -3.55 19.31 -17.21
N THR A 135 -3.23 20.42 -16.54
CA THR A 135 -1.92 21.09 -16.63
C THR A 135 -1.25 21.33 -15.27
N ALA A 136 -2.03 21.57 -14.22
CA ALA A 136 -1.54 21.86 -12.87
C ALA A 136 -2.46 21.28 -11.79
N TYR A 137 -1.97 21.32 -10.54
CA TYR A 137 -2.80 21.01 -9.39
C TYR A 137 -3.97 21.98 -9.29
N GLN A 138 -5.16 21.45 -9.03
CA GLN A 138 -6.35 22.23 -8.73
C GLN A 138 -7.10 21.56 -7.58
N HIS A 139 -7.53 22.35 -6.59
CA HIS A 139 -8.41 21.86 -5.54
C HIS A 139 -9.76 21.43 -6.12
N LEU A 140 -10.38 20.45 -5.49
CA LEU A 140 -11.79 20.17 -5.74
C LEU A 140 -12.62 21.37 -5.30
N ASP A 141 -13.47 21.88 -6.18
CA ASP A 141 -14.24 23.09 -5.94
C ASP A 141 -15.71 22.92 -6.32
N ALA A 142 -16.57 23.75 -5.73
CA ALA A 142 -17.97 23.88 -6.09
C ALA A 142 -18.25 25.32 -6.49
N GLY A 143 -18.58 25.54 -7.77
CA GLY A 143 -18.81 26.89 -8.30
C GLY A 143 -17.57 27.79 -8.22
N GLY A 144 -16.37 27.23 -8.39
CA GLY A 144 -15.11 27.96 -8.34
C GLY A 144 -14.54 28.18 -6.94
N THR A 145 -15.25 27.74 -5.89
CA THR A 145 -14.78 27.84 -4.50
C THR A 145 -14.32 26.48 -3.99
N PRO A 146 -13.05 26.31 -3.57
CA PRO A 146 -12.56 25.05 -3.02
C PRO A 146 -13.44 24.54 -1.88
N ILE A 147 -13.79 23.26 -1.92
CA ILE A 147 -14.61 22.65 -0.87
C ILE A 147 -13.82 22.64 0.45
N ALA A 148 -14.50 22.97 1.55
CA ALA A 148 -13.86 23.03 2.87
C ALA A 148 -13.70 21.65 3.52
N ASP A 149 -14.50 20.68 3.07
CA ASP A 149 -14.62 19.31 3.57
C ASP A 149 -15.11 18.39 2.44
N TRP A 150 -14.72 17.11 2.49
CA TRP A 150 -15.27 16.06 1.66
C TRP A 150 -16.68 15.65 2.08
N ALA A 151 -16.96 15.64 3.40
CA ALA A 151 -18.26 15.24 3.90
C ALA A 151 -19.38 16.10 3.28
N MET A 152 -20.46 15.44 2.84
CA MET A 152 -21.60 16.03 2.11
C MET A 152 -21.28 16.54 0.69
N ASN A 153 -20.05 16.36 0.21
CA ASN A 153 -19.62 16.77 -1.12
C ASN A 153 -19.18 15.57 -2.00
N GLU A 154 -19.41 14.34 -1.54
CA GLU A 154 -18.93 13.11 -2.17
C GLU A 154 -19.65 12.83 -3.49
N GLN A 155 -20.91 13.24 -3.64
CA GLN A 155 -21.71 12.99 -4.84
C GLN A 155 -21.62 14.11 -5.89
N ARG A 156 -20.83 15.16 -5.64
CA ARG A 156 -20.68 16.25 -6.60
C ARG A 156 -19.87 15.81 -7.81
N ASP A 157 -20.19 16.39 -8.95
CA ASP A 157 -19.36 16.28 -10.14
C ASP A 157 -18.23 17.32 -10.06
N TYR A 158 -16.99 16.84 -9.98
CA TYR A 158 -15.77 17.66 -9.98
C TYR A 158 -15.07 17.69 -11.35
N THR A 159 -15.69 17.10 -12.36
CA THR A 159 -15.20 17.19 -13.75
C THR A 159 -15.51 18.58 -14.32
N GLY A 160 -15.15 18.83 -15.59
CA GLY A 160 -15.46 20.12 -16.22
C GLY A 160 -14.66 21.31 -15.69
N GLY A 161 -13.50 21.06 -15.07
CA GLY A 161 -12.63 22.12 -14.53
C GLY A 161 -12.84 22.41 -13.05
N HIS A 162 -13.37 21.45 -12.28
CA HIS A 162 -13.60 21.56 -10.84
C HIS A 162 -12.64 20.69 -10.00
N GLY A 163 -11.44 20.44 -10.52
CA GLY A 163 -10.38 19.69 -9.83
C GLY A 163 -10.26 18.20 -10.16
N VAL A 164 -11.13 17.65 -11.02
CA VAL A 164 -10.96 16.31 -11.63
C VAL A 164 -10.83 16.41 -13.15
N ASP A 165 -9.65 16.10 -13.69
CA ASP A 165 -9.46 15.96 -15.13
C ASP A 165 -9.96 14.59 -15.59
N ALA A 166 -11.15 14.60 -16.21
CA ALA A 166 -11.79 13.46 -16.84
C ALA A 166 -11.92 13.64 -18.36
N THR A 167 -10.97 14.33 -19.00
CA THR A 167 -10.98 14.55 -20.45
C THR A 167 -10.42 13.36 -21.24
N LYS A 168 -9.76 12.41 -20.56
CA LYS A 168 -9.08 11.27 -21.17
C LYS A 168 -9.86 9.97 -20.98
N THR A 169 -9.80 9.12 -21.99
CA THR A 169 -10.32 7.75 -21.97
C THR A 169 -9.24 6.78 -22.45
N ASP A 170 -9.30 5.53 -22.01
CA ASP A 170 -8.49 4.42 -22.53
C ASP A 170 -9.37 3.19 -22.70
N SER A 171 -9.14 2.44 -23.78
CA SER A 171 -9.86 1.19 -24.05
C SER A 171 -9.16 -0.03 -23.46
N ALA A 172 -7.93 0.12 -22.95
CA ALA A 172 -7.21 -0.95 -22.27
C ALA A 172 -7.90 -1.32 -20.96
N ALA A 173 -7.78 -2.59 -20.56
CA ALA A 173 -8.30 -3.02 -19.26
C ALA A 173 -7.54 -2.40 -18.08
N SER A 174 -6.25 -2.11 -18.25
CA SER A 174 -5.38 -1.55 -17.21
C SER A 174 -4.45 -0.52 -17.84
N LEU A 175 -4.23 0.59 -17.15
CA LEU A 175 -3.20 1.59 -17.48
C LEU A 175 -1.82 1.13 -16.99
N PHE A 176 -1.75 0.40 -15.87
CA PHE A 176 -0.49 -0.07 -15.30
C PHE A 176 0.16 -1.20 -16.09
N LEU A 177 -0.66 -2.15 -16.54
CA LEU A 177 -0.23 -3.35 -17.27
C LEU A 177 -0.23 -3.14 -18.79
N LYS A 178 -0.61 -1.94 -19.25
CA LYS A 178 -0.59 -1.60 -20.67
C LYS A 178 0.85 -1.61 -21.17
N SER A 179 1.08 -2.35 -22.26
CA SER A 179 2.37 -2.27 -22.97
C SER A 179 2.55 -0.86 -23.52
N VAL A 180 3.68 -0.25 -23.22
CA VAL A 180 4.04 1.10 -23.71
C VAL A 180 4.32 1.13 -25.22
N ASP A 181 4.43 -0.04 -25.86
CA ASP A 181 4.81 -0.18 -27.27
C ASP A 181 3.61 -0.29 -28.23
N GLY A 182 2.38 -0.03 -27.75
CA GLY A 182 1.17 0.06 -28.57
C GLY A 182 0.64 -1.26 -29.14
N THR A 183 1.20 -2.40 -28.73
CA THR A 183 0.69 -3.74 -29.08
C THR A 183 -0.33 -4.20 -28.03
N PRO A 184 -1.55 -4.66 -28.42
CA PRO A 184 -2.52 -5.21 -27.47
C PRO A 184 -1.91 -6.41 -26.72
N PRO A 185 -2.15 -6.56 -25.40
CA PRO A 185 -1.79 -7.80 -24.72
C PRO A 185 -2.69 -8.91 -25.23
N THR A 186 -2.18 -9.73 -26.15
CA THR A 186 -2.85 -10.97 -26.55
C THR A 186 -2.84 -11.91 -25.35
N SER A 187 -4.04 -12.28 -24.89
CA SER A 187 -4.25 -13.37 -23.94
C SER A 187 -3.72 -14.67 -24.55
N THR A 188 -2.45 -14.99 -24.28
CA THR A 188 -1.89 -16.31 -24.58
C THR A 188 -1.26 -16.86 -23.32
N THR A 189 -1.95 -17.83 -22.70
CA THR A 189 -1.38 -18.79 -21.78
C THR A 189 -0.26 -19.52 -22.53
N THR A 190 1.02 -19.24 -22.26
CA THR A 190 2.15 -20.18 -22.43
C THR A 190 3.42 -19.64 -21.76
N SER A 191 4.10 -20.59 -21.11
CA SER A 191 5.35 -20.59 -20.37
C SER A 191 6.56 -19.84 -20.95
N THR A 192 7.25 -19.16 -20.03
CA THR A 192 8.70 -18.96 -19.84
C THR A 192 9.64 -19.14 -21.05
N THR A 193 10.23 -18.02 -21.48
CA THR A 193 11.66 -17.95 -21.83
C THR A 193 12.16 -16.52 -21.63
N THR A 194 12.98 -16.31 -20.60
CA THR A 194 13.64 -15.02 -20.34
C THR A 194 14.87 -14.91 -21.22
N SER A 195 14.84 -14.01 -22.19
CA SER A 195 16.05 -13.55 -22.90
C SER A 195 16.58 -12.32 -22.17
N THR A 196 17.84 -12.40 -21.75
CA THR A 196 18.53 -11.37 -20.95
C THR A 196 19.07 -10.28 -21.88
N THR A 197 18.56 -9.05 -21.77
CA THR A 197 19.17 -7.88 -22.41
C THR A 197 19.95 -7.10 -21.36
N THR A 198 21.28 -7.05 -21.54
CA THR A 198 22.22 -6.28 -20.73
C THR A 198 22.04 -4.79 -20.98
N THR A 199 21.82 -3.99 -19.94
CA THR A 199 21.94 -2.53 -20.03
C THR A 199 22.93 -2.06 -18.97
N THR A 200 24.07 -1.56 -19.45
CA THR A 200 25.15 -0.96 -18.67
C THR A 200 24.67 0.37 -18.09
N THR A 201 24.69 0.52 -16.77
CA THR A 201 24.54 1.82 -16.11
C THR A 201 25.67 2.02 -15.11
N THR A 202 26.46 3.07 -15.35
CA THR A 202 27.57 3.52 -14.51
C THR A 202 27.01 4.14 -13.23
N SER A 203 27.33 3.57 -12.06
CA SER A 203 27.03 4.17 -10.75
C SER A 203 28.32 4.61 -10.08
N THR A 204 28.35 5.87 -9.66
CA THR A 204 29.39 6.47 -8.80
C THR A 204 29.40 5.80 -7.43
N THR A 205 30.56 5.28 -7.03
CA THR A 205 30.79 4.58 -5.76
C THR A 205 31.16 5.56 -4.65
N THR A 206 30.43 5.53 -3.52
CA THR A 206 30.91 6.04 -2.24
C THR A 206 31.32 4.84 -1.38
N THR A 207 32.61 4.74 -1.08
CA THR A 207 33.22 3.63 -0.33
C THR A 207 32.85 3.72 1.15
N THR A 208 32.23 2.67 1.69
CA THR A 208 32.17 2.43 3.15
C THR A 208 32.84 1.09 3.44
N THR A 209 33.85 1.13 4.31
CA THR A 209 34.65 -0.01 4.75
C THR A 209 33.84 -0.90 5.70
N THR A 210 33.69 -2.18 5.39
CA THR A 210 33.17 -3.20 6.33
C THR A 210 34.19 -4.32 6.47
N THR A 211 34.63 -4.52 7.71
CA THR A 211 35.45 -5.64 8.17
C THR A 211 34.65 -6.94 8.13
N THR A 212 35.20 -7.95 7.47
CA THR A 212 34.63 -9.30 7.35
C THR A 212 34.96 -10.16 8.57
N THR A 213 33.93 -10.64 9.28
CA THR A 213 34.04 -11.77 10.21
C THR A 213 33.31 -12.98 9.63
N THR A 214 34.00 -14.12 9.55
CA THR A 214 33.52 -15.38 8.99
C THR A 214 32.31 -15.94 9.77
N PRO A 215 31.16 -16.21 9.10
CA PRO A 215 29.99 -16.81 9.77
C PRO A 215 30.23 -18.29 10.17
N PRO A 216 29.64 -18.76 11.30
CA PRO A 216 29.76 -20.14 11.75
C PRO A 216 29.00 -21.13 10.87
N SER A 217 29.45 -22.39 10.87
CA SER A 217 28.91 -23.50 10.09
C SER A 217 27.54 -23.95 10.62
N GLY A 218 26.45 -23.48 9.99
CA GLY A 218 25.10 -23.94 10.29
C GLY A 218 24.12 -23.41 9.25
N SER A 219 23.63 -24.30 8.37
CA SER A 219 22.73 -24.01 7.24
C SER A 219 23.28 -23.01 6.20
N CYS A 220 23.17 -23.38 4.94
CA CYS A 220 23.50 -22.51 3.81
C CYS A 220 22.46 -21.39 3.61
N VAL A 221 21.34 -21.40 4.34
CA VAL A 221 20.40 -20.29 4.40
C VAL A 221 20.76 -19.36 5.55
N THR A 222 20.96 -18.08 5.26
CA THR A 222 21.26 -17.04 6.26
C THR A 222 20.19 -15.96 6.26
N ALA A 223 20.06 -15.23 7.37
CA ALA A 223 19.20 -14.06 7.44
C ALA A 223 19.93 -12.90 8.12
N LYS A 224 19.70 -11.68 7.63
CA LYS A 224 20.24 -10.44 8.19
C LYS A 224 19.10 -9.46 8.45
N ILE A 225 19.06 -8.89 9.66
CA ILE A 225 18.12 -7.83 10.05
C ILE A 225 18.85 -6.49 9.99
N THR A 226 18.23 -5.46 9.42
CA THR A 226 18.82 -4.12 9.31
C THR A 226 17.75 -3.07 9.60
N GLN A 227 17.99 -2.24 10.61
CA GLN A 227 17.11 -1.11 10.89
C GLN A 227 17.23 -0.10 9.73
N THR A 228 16.09 0.30 9.17
CA THR A 228 16.01 1.19 8.00
C THR A 228 15.67 2.63 8.41
N SER A 229 14.87 2.80 9.46
CA SER A 229 14.49 4.09 10.04
C SER A 229 14.26 3.93 11.53
N VAL A 230 14.79 4.84 12.36
CA VAL A 230 14.60 4.84 13.82
C VAL A 230 13.99 6.17 14.25
N TRP A 231 13.01 6.13 15.15
CA TRP A 231 12.37 7.30 15.75
C TRP A 231 12.18 7.08 17.26
N ASP A 232 11.76 8.11 18.00
CA ASP A 232 11.77 8.13 19.47
C ASP A 232 11.02 6.96 20.13
N SER A 233 9.98 6.45 19.46
CA SER A 233 9.11 5.40 19.98
C SER A 233 9.19 4.07 19.24
N GLY A 234 10.12 3.91 18.28
CA GLY A 234 10.16 2.71 17.45
C GLY A 234 11.16 2.75 16.30
N TYR A 235 11.10 1.71 15.46
CA TYR A 235 11.93 1.64 14.26
C TYR A 235 11.28 0.75 13.20
N GLY A 236 11.64 0.98 11.94
CA GLY A 236 11.45 0.05 10.82
C GLY A 236 12.71 -0.78 10.61
N ALA A 237 12.55 -2.04 10.22
CA ALA A 237 13.66 -2.93 9.88
C ALA A 237 13.32 -3.81 8.68
N ASP A 238 14.31 -3.99 7.80
CA ASP A 238 14.28 -4.96 6.72
C ASP A 238 15.03 -6.23 7.15
N VAL A 239 14.54 -7.38 6.68
CA VAL A 239 15.16 -8.69 6.86
C VAL A 239 15.42 -9.30 5.49
N THR A 240 16.68 -9.63 5.22
CA THR A 240 17.09 -10.31 3.99
C THR A 240 17.47 -11.75 4.30
N VAL A 241 16.74 -12.70 3.70
CA VAL A 241 17.00 -14.14 3.76
C VAL A 241 17.74 -14.55 2.49
N THR A 242 18.93 -15.13 2.62
CA THR A 242 19.79 -15.53 1.51
C THR A 242 19.91 -17.04 1.46
N ASN A 243 19.67 -17.63 0.29
CA ASN A 243 19.90 -19.06 0.07
C ASN A 243 21.27 -19.29 -0.57
N GLY A 244 22.28 -19.64 0.23
CA GLY A 244 23.59 -20.08 -0.25
C GLY A 244 23.66 -21.58 -0.58
N CYS A 245 22.55 -22.31 -0.55
CA CYS A 245 22.52 -23.74 -0.83
C CYS A 245 22.61 -24.02 -2.33
N ALA A 246 23.02 -25.24 -2.69
CA ALA A 246 23.03 -25.70 -4.09
C ALA A 246 21.63 -25.99 -4.63
N THR A 247 20.61 -26.09 -3.77
CA THR A 247 19.21 -26.33 -4.13
C THR A 247 18.32 -25.17 -3.70
N ALA A 248 17.17 -25.01 -4.38
CA ALA A 248 16.19 -24.01 -3.99
C ALA A 248 15.51 -24.39 -2.67
N THR A 249 15.28 -23.41 -1.80
CA THR A 249 14.35 -23.56 -0.68
C THR A 249 12.93 -23.35 -1.18
N SER A 250 11.94 -23.99 -0.55
CA SER A 250 10.51 -23.78 -0.85
C SER A 250 9.81 -22.89 0.19
N SER A 251 10.43 -22.71 1.35
CA SER A 251 9.94 -21.89 2.44
C SER A 251 11.12 -21.39 3.27
N TRP A 252 10.84 -20.36 4.06
CA TRP A 252 11.75 -19.88 5.10
C TRP A 252 10.96 -19.46 6.33
N THR A 253 11.60 -19.61 7.48
CA THR A 253 11.10 -19.16 8.77
C THR A 253 12.20 -18.39 9.48
N VAL A 254 11.94 -17.15 9.88
CA VAL A 254 12.85 -16.33 10.69
C VAL A 254 12.20 -16.11 12.06
N GLU A 255 12.94 -16.34 13.14
CA GLU A 255 12.45 -16.21 14.51
C GLU A 255 13.43 -15.39 15.33
N PHE A 256 12.95 -14.51 16.21
CA PHE A 256 13.77 -13.75 17.16
C PHE A 256 12.94 -13.27 18.35
N ASP A 257 13.62 -12.86 19.41
CA ASP A 257 13.02 -12.25 20.60
C ASP A 257 13.28 -10.75 20.63
N LEU A 258 12.31 -9.97 21.13
CA LEU A 258 12.48 -8.56 21.46
C LEU A 258 12.49 -8.36 22.98
N PRO A 259 13.29 -7.43 23.53
CA PRO A 259 13.27 -7.17 24.97
C PRO A 259 11.95 -6.53 25.40
N SER A 260 11.59 -6.70 26.67
CA SER A 260 10.37 -6.09 27.25
C SER A 260 10.31 -4.59 26.97
N GLY A 261 9.11 -4.09 26.67
CA GLY A 261 8.89 -2.71 26.22
C GLY A 261 9.07 -2.52 24.71
N THR A 262 9.55 -3.53 23.97
CA THR A 262 9.59 -3.51 22.51
C THR A 262 8.81 -4.67 21.91
N LYS A 263 8.01 -4.41 20.89
CA LYS A 263 7.23 -5.43 20.16
C LYS A 263 7.12 -5.05 18.70
N VAL A 264 6.99 -6.05 17.84
CA VAL A 264 6.69 -5.83 16.43
C VAL A 264 5.24 -5.34 16.29
N SER A 265 5.03 -4.13 15.77
CA SER A 265 3.69 -3.53 15.58
C SER A 265 3.06 -3.97 14.26
N SER A 266 3.82 -3.97 13.16
CA SER A 266 3.38 -4.46 11.84
C SER A 266 4.52 -5.15 11.08
N SER A 267 4.18 -5.95 10.07
CA SER A 267 5.14 -6.58 9.17
C SER A 267 4.57 -6.75 7.77
N TRP A 268 5.44 -6.85 6.77
CA TRP A 268 5.06 -7.05 5.37
C TRP A 268 5.92 -8.15 4.75
N SER A 269 5.49 -8.69 3.59
CA SER A 269 6.16 -9.78 2.87
C SER A 269 6.49 -11.01 3.74
N SER A 270 5.73 -11.23 4.80
CA SER A 270 5.87 -12.31 5.76
C SER A 270 4.53 -12.57 6.44
N VAL A 271 4.33 -13.77 6.95
CA VAL A 271 3.24 -14.10 7.88
C VAL A 271 3.85 -14.16 9.27
N ARG A 272 3.42 -13.24 10.15
CA ARG A 272 3.95 -13.12 11.52
C ARG A 272 3.01 -13.76 12.53
N THR A 273 3.58 -14.59 13.40
CA THR A 273 2.96 -15.02 14.66
C THR A 273 3.80 -14.52 15.83
N SER A 274 3.20 -14.33 17.01
CA SER A 274 3.92 -13.80 18.17
C SER A 274 3.35 -14.38 19.45
N THR A 275 4.24 -14.81 20.35
CA THR A 275 3.88 -15.32 21.68
C THR A 275 4.72 -14.59 22.71
N GLY A 276 4.12 -13.64 23.42
CA GLY A 276 4.86 -12.71 24.27
C GLY A 276 5.88 -11.90 23.46
N GLN A 277 7.15 -12.03 23.84
CA GLN A 277 8.28 -11.32 23.23
C GLN A 277 8.94 -12.08 22.05
N HIS A 278 8.46 -13.30 21.80
CA HIS A 278 8.96 -14.15 20.72
C HIS A 278 8.18 -13.91 19.44
N HIS A 279 8.89 -13.60 18.34
CA HIS A 279 8.31 -13.28 17.04
C HIS A 279 8.81 -14.25 15.98
N LYS A 280 7.87 -14.88 15.27
CA LYS A 280 8.12 -15.85 14.19
C LYS A 280 7.51 -15.35 12.89
N PHE A 281 8.32 -15.33 11.84
CA PHE A 281 7.98 -14.88 10.49
C PHE A 281 8.18 -16.01 9.51
N THR A 282 7.13 -16.42 8.82
CA THR A 282 7.23 -17.33 7.66
C THR A 282 7.08 -16.55 6.37
N ASN A 283 7.49 -17.16 5.26
CA ASN A 283 7.29 -16.56 3.94
C ASN A 283 5.81 -16.26 3.65
N ALA A 284 5.58 -15.18 2.90
CA ALA A 284 4.32 -14.97 2.20
C ALA A 284 4.20 -15.96 1.03
N SER A 285 3.01 -16.07 0.44
CA SER A 285 2.75 -17.01 -0.65
C SER A 285 3.68 -16.83 -1.86
N PHE A 286 4.17 -15.60 -2.09
CA PHE A 286 4.95 -15.24 -3.28
C PHE A 286 6.47 -15.27 -3.08
N ASN A 287 6.99 -15.39 -1.85
CA ASN A 287 8.43 -15.27 -1.58
C ASN A 287 9.03 -16.44 -0.81
N GLY A 288 8.34 -17.60 -0.76
CA GLY A 288 8.87 -18.80 -0.10
C GLY A 288 10.03 -19.45 -0.85
N THR A 289 9.95 -19.49 -2.18
CA THR A 289 10.98 -20.14 -3.00
C THR A 289 12.19 -19.24 -3.20
N ILE A 290 13.35 -19.63 -2.68
CA ILE A 290 14.61 -18.91 -2.89
C ILE A 290 15.55 -19.82 -3.66
N LYS A 291 15.93 -19.43 -4.89
CA LYS A 291 16.91 -20.17 -5.71
C LYS A 291 18.31 -20.11 -5.10
N PRO A 292 19.22 -21.04 -5.45
CA PRO A 292 20.65 -20.94 -5.11
C PRO A 292 21.21 -19.55 -5.42
N GLY A 293 21.90 -18.94 -4.46
CA GLY A 293 22.47 -17.60 -4.53
C GLY A 293 21.47 -16.44 -4.47
N ALA A 294 20.16 -16.70 -4.43
CA ALA A 294 19.14 -15.66 -4.41
C ALA A 294 18.75 -15.24 -2.99
N THR A 295 17.94 -14.17 -2.89
CA THR A 295 17.43 -13.66 -1.62
C THR A 295 15.91 -13.48 -1.65
N ALA A 296 15.28 -13.61 -0.49
CA ALA A 296 13.94 -13.10 -0.20
C ALA A 296 14.04 -11.99 0.84
N LYS A 297 13.14 -11.01 0.77
CA LYS A 297 13.09 -9.89 1.71
C LYS A 297 11.71 -9.75 2.35
N PHE A 298 11.72 -9.40 3.62
CA PHE A 298 10.55 -8.95 4.35
C PHE A 298 10.94 -7.81 5.27
N GLY A 299 9.97 -7.16 5.91
CA GLY A 299 10.29 -6.13 6.90
C GLY A 299 9.21 -5.98 7.94
N PHE A 300 9.51 -5.19 8.96
CA PHE A 300 8.64 -4.95 10.09
C PHE A 300 8.86 -3.58 10.73
N ASN A 301 7.81 -3.08 11.38
CA ASN A 301 7.91 -1.96 12.31
C ASN A 301 7.85 -2.48 13.74
N ALA A 302 8.66 -1.92 14.62
CA ALA A 302 8.64 -2.16 16.06
C ALA A 302 8.17 -0.89 16.80
N SER A 303 7.37 -1.09 17.84
CA SER A 303 7.12 -0.07 18.87
C SER A 303 8.02 -0.37 20.06
N GLY A 304 8.85 0.57 20.47
CA GLY A 304 9.99 0.38 21.38
C GLY A 304 11.33 0.34 20.63
N THR A 305 12.43 0.65 21.32
CA THR A 305 13.78 0.81 20.73
C THR A 305 14.68 -0.40 20.94
N GLY A 306 14.20 -1.45 21.60
CA GLY A 306 14.93 -2.69 21.81
C GLY A 306 15.13 -3.50 20.53
N THR A 307 16.31 -4.05 20.34
CA THR A 307 16.69 -4.75 19.10
C THR A 307 16.46 -6.27 19.18
N PRO A 308 16.30 -6.97 18.03
CA PRO A 308 16.16 -8.41 18.00
C PRO A 308 17.36 -9.15 18.61
N THR A 309 17.07 -10.18 19.39
CA THR A 309 18.05 -11.12 19.95
C THR A 309 17.66 -12.55 19.61
N GLY A 310 18.63 -13.48 19.63
CA GLY A 310 18.33 -14.90 19.38
C GLY A 310 17.81 -15.19 17.97
N CYS A 311 18.18 -14.39 16.96
CA CYS A 311 17.70 -14.57 15.60
C CYS A 311 18.09 -15.93 15.04
N THR A 312 17.10 -16.67 14.51
CA THR A 312 17.30 -17.90 13.74
C THR A 312 16.59 -17.84 12.40
N VAL A 313 17.13 -18.54 11.40
CA VAL A 313 16.50 -18.83 10.12
C VAL A 313 16.47 -20.34 9.89
N ASN A 314 15.28 -20.89 9.67
CA ASN A 314 15.04 -22.34 9.56
C ASN A 314 15.69 -23.12 10.72
N GLY A 315 15.63 -22.58 11.94
CA GLY A 315 16.20 -23.17 13.16
C GLY A 315 17.72 -23.00 13.33
N ASN A 316 18.42 -22.32 12.42
CA ASN A 316 19.86 -22.07 12.51
C ASN A 316 20.12 -20.60 12.86
N PRO A 317 21.17 -20.25 13.62
CA PRO A 317 21.47 -18.85 13.95
C PRO A 317 21.57 -17.95 12.70
N CYS A 318 21.00 -16.75 12.78
CA CYS A 318 21.15 -15.75 11.73
C CYS A 318 22.63 -15.34 11.57
N GLY A 319 23.07 -15.17 10.32
CA GLY A 319 24.44 -14.81 9.97
C GLY A 319 24.52 -13.35 9.51
N GLY A 320 25.23 -12.51 10.27
CA GLY A 320 25.51 -11.11 9.93
C GLY A 320 24.70 -10.12 10.76
N ASN A 321 25.31 -9.60 11.83
CA ASN A 321 24.88 -8.36 12.49
C ASN A 321 25.39 -7.17 11.65
#